data_AF-A0A2N1PEM6-F1
#
_entry.id   AF-A0A2N1PEM6-F1
#
_cell.length_a   1.000
_cell.length_b   1.000
_cell.length_c   1.000
_cell.angle_alpha   90.00
_cell.angle_beta   90.00
_cell.angle_gamma   90.00
#
_symmetry.space_group_name_H-M   'P 1'
#
loop_
_entity.id
_entity.type
_entity.pdbx_description
1 polymer ?
#
loop_
_entity_poly.entity_id
_entity_poly.type
_entity_poly.pdbx_seq_one_letter_code
_entity_poly.pdbx_strand_id
1 'polypeptide(L)'
;PSFSLFTEDKMKVISIIKAIFSGLIWGLGQLFNGQFLKALFFFVFFAGFITIELATSRYFEETNAYDKMIGKNFGDTWYTNSFMPDYIFDNVNYAPFNQFLAEIGGQENLTESLFIEFMAKDLKENNPMIYTNIDSKETFLAETFNDEGKIHIVRRQNLFYDNENDIYYVERNVTLADGSNKKEYVETSVLTGELNEANVRDNRTGLLTFNKNGEIYRNSGVYYVRANLDGINLKLINILTGEVIDNMPSTRIQVSGPIYVLNGEIYEYFEPGLIYNSARLQYKETPFFVAFRQSMKNTYSFTWYGYTRSDMTRLMIRTYFELNPEIKESFETEFDDFFYDQAGLFVRGYWAVYTLGTTDKVNYTGHMALYDAMIGNASSANTMFNMPAAQPLEEVPIRGHVSTMLMLEGLIGIILSLFFSIFAIWGIIDAYRVSEAKRKQEKVLSDVKYFKDVYERSFEYIVLSPALFVLGFISIMPIVFGFIMAFTSIQGNASMENTFDWVGLKNFFALINFTSGLGASFGQAFWRVLGWTIVWAIF
;
A
#
# COMPACT_ATOMS: atom_id res chain seq x y z
N PRO A 1 -25.31 40.22 -50.62
CA PRO A 1 -24.15 40.29 -49.69
C PRO A 1 -24.26 39.36 -48.47
N SER A 2 -25.43 39.27 -47.82
CA SER A 2 -25.62 38.41 -46.64
C SER A 2 -25.62 36.90 -46.94
N PHE A 3 -26.09 36.49 -48.12
CA PHE A 3 -26.14 35.06 -48.52
C PHE A 3 -24.75 34.48 -48.85
N SER A 4 -23.81 35.29 -49.37
CA SER A 4 -22.46 34.83 -49.72
C SER A 4 -21.57 34.61 -48.48
N LEU A 5 -21.72 35.47 -47.46
CA LEU A 5 -21.05 35.32 -46.16
C LEU A 5 -21.47 34.02 -45.45
N PHE A 6 -22.77 33.70 -45.45
CA PHE A 6 -23.30 32.47 -44.85
C PHE A 6 -22.79 31.18 -45.52
N THR A 7 -22.62 31.18 -46.85
CA THR A 7 -22.04 30.06 -47.58
C THR A 7 -20.53 29.92 -47.37
N GLU A 8 -19.83 31.05 -47.22
CA GLU A 8 -18.39 31.04 -47.05
C GLU A 8 -17.97 30.52 -45.67
N ASP A 9 -18.70 30.88 -44.62
CA ASP A 9 -18.50 30.34 -43.27
C ASP A 9 -18.85 28.85 -43.18
N LYS A 10 -19.96 28.40 -43.79
CA LYS A 10 -20.29 26.97 -43.88
C LYS A 10 -19.19 26.16 -44.59
N MET A 11 -18.54 26.72 -45.61
CA MET A 11 -17.48 26.00 -46.34
C MET A 11 -16.12 26.02 -45.62
N LYS A 12 -15.80 27.04 -44.82
CA LYS A 12 -14.63 27.00 -43.92
C LYS A 12 -14.80 25.95 -42.83
N VAL A 13 -16.03 25.78 -42.31
CA VAL A 13 -16.35 24.73 -41.34
C VAL A 13 -16.04 23.33 -41.90
N ILE A 14 -16.26 23.09 -43.21
CA ILE A 14 -15.92 21.80 -43.84
C ILE A 14 -14.40 21.54 -43.83
N SER A 15 -13.58 22.55 -44.10
CA SER A 15 -12.11 22.41 -44.01
C SER A 15 -11.64 22.11 -42.59
N ILE A 16 -12.26 22.74 -41.59
CA ILE A 16 -11.98 22.49 -40.17
C ILE A 16 -12.40 21.07 -39.78
N ILE A 17 -13.59 20.63 -40.19
CA ILE A 17 -14.10 19.27 -39.93
C ILE A 17 -13.13 18.22 -40.48
N LYS A 18 -12.61 18.39 -41.69
CA LYS A 18 -11.63 17.46 -42.27
C LYS A 18 -10.30 17.45 -41.52
N ALA A 19 -9.87 18.61 -41.00
CA ALA A 19 -8.69 18.69 -40.16
C ALA A 19 -8.91 17.96 -38.82
N ILE A 20 -10.08 18.15 -38.19
CA ILE A 20 -10.48 17.44 -36.96
C ILE A 20 -10.51 15.93 -37.22
N PHE A 21 -11.10 15.49 -38.33
CA PHE A 21 -11.12 14.08 -38.72
C PHE A 21 -9.71 13.50 -38.87
N SER A 22 -8.78 14.25 -39.46
CA SER A 22 -7.37 13.85 -39.51
C SER A 22 -6.66 13.89 -38.15
N GLY A 23 -7.22 14.58 -37.15
CA GLY A 23 -6.71 14.56 -35.79
C GLY A 23 -7.15 13.31 -35.01
N LEU A 24 -8.34 12.78 -35.30
CA LEU A 24 -8.87 11.56 -34.69
C LEU A 24 -8.26 10.29 -35.31
N ILE A 25 -8.24 10.21 -36.64
CA ILE A 25 -7.63 9.12 -37.40
C ILE A 25 -6.70 9.75 -38.42
N TRP A 26 -5.39 9.57 -38.27
CA TRP A 26 -4.45 10.29 -39.13
C TRP A 26 -4.59 9.81 -40.57
N GLY A 27 -4.73 10.75 -41.50
CA GLY A 27 -5.00 10.48 -42.91
C GLY A 27 -6.47 10.55 -43.32
N LEU A 28 -7.44 10.55 -42.38
CA LEU A 28 -8.87 10.59 -42.73
C LEU A 28 -9.26 11.89 -43.47
N GLY A 29 -8.69 13.02 -43.07
CA GLY A 29 -8.92 14.31 -43.73
C GLY A 29 -8.40 14.33 -45.17
N GLN A 30 -7.24 13.72 -45.43
CA GLN A 30 -6.68 13.53 -46.77
C GLN A 30 -7.56 12.63 -47.62
N LEU A 31 -8.12 11.57 -47.03
CA LEU A 31 -9.05 10.68 -47.71
C LEU A 31 -10.30 11.42 -48.19
N PHE A 32 -10.91 12.26 -47.33
CA PHE A 32 -12.03 13.13 -47.73
C PHE A 32 -11.64 14.21 -48.73
N ASN A 33 -10.36 14.55 -48.81
CA ASN A 33 -9.82 15.40 -49.85
C ASN A 33 -9.44 14.62 -51.13
N GLY A 34 -9.70 13.32 -51.23
CA GLY A 34 -9.34 12.51 -52.39
C GLY A 34 -7.83 12.35 -52.62
N GLN A 35 -7.03 12.51 -51.56
CA GLN A 35 -5.57 12.31 -51.56
C GLN A 35 -5.22 10.98 -50.90
N PHE A 36 -5.41 9.89 -51.65
CA PHE A 36 -5.34 8.51 -51.14
C PHE A 36 -3.93 8.11 -50.67
N LEU A 37 -2.87 8.49 -51.39
CA LEU A 37 -1.52 8.08 -51.00
C LEU A 37 -1.06 8.83 -49.75
N LYS A 38 -1.48 10.10 -49.60
CA LYS A 38 -1.24 10.84 -48.36
C LYS A 38 -2.03 10.29 -47.19
N ALA A 39 -3.30 9.94 -47.43
CA ALA A 39 -4.13 9.30 -46.43
C ALA A 39 -3.47 8.03 -45.90
N LEU A 40 -3.00 7.16 -46.80
CA LEU A 40 -2.27 5.94 -46.43
C LEU A 40 -0.99 6.24 -45.64
N PHE A 41 -0.18 7.21 -46.09
CA PHE A 41 1.06 7.58 -45.41
C PHE A 41 0.83 7.97 -43.95
N PHE A 42 -0.10 8.90 -43.68
CA PHE A 42 -0.41 9.33 -42.31
C PHE A 42 -1.05 8.20 -41.50
N PHE A 43 -1.89 7.39 -42.13
CA PHE A 43 -2.53 6.25 -41.49
C PHE A 43 -1.52 5.19 -41.03
N VAL A 44 -0.42 4.97 -41.76
CA VAL A 44 0.64 4.03 -41.34
C VAL A 44 1.26 4.45 -40.00
N PHE A 45 1.50 5.75 -39.80
CA PHE A 45 2.02 6.24 -38.51
C PHE A 45 0.97 6.12 -37.39
N PHE A 46 -0.30 6.38 -37.68
CA PHE A 46 -1.37 6.17 -36.71
C PHE A 46 -1.51 4.70 -36.33
N ALA A 47 -1.51 3.81 -37.33
CA ALA A 47 -1.54 2.37 -37.13
C ALA A 47 -0.32 1.92 -36.32
N GLY A 48 0.87 2.45 -36.60
CA GLY A 48 2.09 2.18 -35.82
C GLY A 48 1.95 2.61 -34.36
N PHE A 49 1.45 3.82 -34.10
CA PHE A 49 1.20 4.33 -32.75
C PHE A 49 0.22 3.44 -31.98
N ILE A 50 -0.94 3.12 -32.57
CA ILE A 50 -1.94 2.24 -31.96
C ILE A 50 -1.41 0.81 -31.78
N THR A 51 -0.64 0.30 -32.74
CA THR A 51 -0.07 -1.05 -32.66
C THR A 51 0.92 -1.15 -31.51
N ILE A 52 1.78 -0.15 -31.32
CA ILE A 52 2.73 -0.13 -30.20
C ILE A 52 1.98 -0.08 -28.87
N GLU A 53 0.94 0.75 -28.76
CA GLU A 53 0.11 0.82 -27.56
C GLU A 53 -0.50 -0.55 -27.24
N LEU A 54 -1.21 -1.14 -28.19
CA LEU A 54 -1.87 -2.43 -28.00
C LEU A 54 -0.87 -3.56 -27.73
N ALA A 55 0.27 -3.59 -28.44
CA ALA A 55 1.29 -4.64 -28.30
C ALA A 55 2.05 -4.58 -26.97
N THR A 56 2.05 -3.43 -26.29
CA THR A 56 2.70 -3.24 -24.98
C THR A 56 1.70 -3.20 -23.82
N SER A 57 0.40 -3.16 -24.12
CA SER A 57 -0.69 -3.19 -23.16
C SER A 57 -1.10 -4.60 -22.78
N ARG A 58 -1.91 -4.69 -21.73
CA ARG A 58 -2.65 -5.89 -21.32
C ARG A 58 -4.16 -5.61 -21.28
N TYR A 59 -4.67 -4.73 -22.15
CA TYR A 59 -6.08 -4.27 -22.14
C TYR A 59 -7.13 -5.37 -22.27
N PHE A 60 -6.75 -6.53 -22.79
CA PHE A 60 -7.65 -7.66 -23.02
C PHE A 60 -7.32 -8.85 -22.10
N GLU A 61 -6.43 -8.66 -21.13
CA GLU A 61 -6.11 -9.66 -20.12
C GLU A 61 -6.83 -9.28 -18.82
N GLU A 62 -7.40 -10.27 -18.14
CA GLU A 62 -7.87 -10.07 -16.77
C GLU A 62 -6.63 -9.97 -15.87
N THR A 63 -6.49 -8.83 -15.20
CA THR A 63 -5.50 -8.64 -14.14
C THR A 63 -6.17 -8.84 -12.79
N ASN A 64 -5.38 -9.23 -11.80
CA ASN A 64 -5.87 -9.45 -10.46
C ASN A 64 -4.79 -9.07 -9.45
N ALA A 65 -5.15 -8.26 -8.45
CA ALA A 65 -4.24 -7.82 -7.40
C ALA A 65 -3.53 -8.99 -6.68
N TYR A 66 -4.22 -10.12 -6.50
CA TYR A 66 -3.70 -11.31 -5.84
C TYR A 66 -2.59 -12.02 -6.65
N ASP A 67 -2.40 -11.70 -7.93
CA ASP A 67 -1.26 -12.22 -8.72
C ASP A 67 0.08 -11.67 -8.22
N LYS A 68 0.07 -10.51 -7.55
CA LYS A 68 1.26 -9.90 -6.93
C LYS A 68 1.60 -10.53 -5.57
N MET A 69 0.72 -11.36 -5.00
CA MET A 69 1.00 -12.08 -3.77
C MET A 69 1.87 -13.31 -4.01
N ILE A 70 2.68 -13.65 -3.01
CA ILE A 70 3.41 -14.92 -2.97
C ILE A 70 2.45 -16.12 -2.85
N GLY A 71 2.95 -17.30 -3.22
CA GLY A 71 2.19 -18.55 -3.12
C GLY A 71 1.17 -18.72 -4.24
N LYS A 72 0.40 -19.79 -4.16
CA LYS A 72 -0.66 -20.19 -5.07
C LYS A 72 -1.90 -20.55 -4.27
N ASN A 73 -3.04 -20.43 -4.93
CA ASN A 73 -4.32 -20.93 -4.42
C ASN A 73 -4.25 -22.46 -4.31
N PHE A 74 -4.95 -23.04 -3.34
CA PHE A 74 -5.04 -24.49 -3.19
C PHE A 74 -5.85 -25.13 -4.33
N GLY A 75 -6.77 -24.36 -4.91
CA GLY A 75 -7.66 -24.72 -6.00
C GLY A 75 -8.93 -25.38 -5.50
N ASP A 76 -10.04 -25.15 -6.22
CA ASP A 76 -11.38 -25.64 -5.85
C ASP A 76 -11.40 -27.15 -5.58
N THR A 77 -10.61 -27.91 -6.35
CA THR A 77 -10.52 -29.38 -6.20
C THR A 77 -9.98 -29.82 -4.84
N TRP A 78 -9.15 -29.02 -4.17
CA TRP A 78 -8.66 -29.37 -2.83
C TRP A 78 -9.82 -29.39 -1.82
N TYR A 79 -10.73 -28.41 -1.92
CA TYR A 79 -11.88 -28.31 -1.01
C TYR A 79 -12.85 -29.46 -1.22
N THR A 80 -13.17 -29.80 -2.49
CA THR A 80 -14.10 -30.87 -2.80
C THR A 80 -13.51 -32.28 -2.62
N ASN A 81 -12.22 -32.48 -2.92
CA ASN A 81 -11.61 -33.82 -2.98
C ASN A 81 -10.66 -34.11 -1.81
N SER A 82 -10.34 -33.14 -0.95
CA SER A 82 -9.50 -33.35 0.22
C SER A 82 -10.22 -32.92 1.50
N PHE A 83 -10.63 -31.65 1.61
CA PHE A 83 -11.30 -31.18 2.83
C PHE A 83 -12.65 -31.88 3.09
N MET A 84 -13.55 -31.91 2.10
CA MET A 84 -14.90 -32.48 2.29
C MET A 84 -14.89 -33.99 2.63
N PRO A 85 -14.08 -34.85 1.96
CA PRO A 85 -13.96 -36.25 2.36
C PRO A 85 -13.45 -36.43 3.80
N ASP A 86 -12.46 -35.66 4.23
CA ASP A 86 -11.94 -35.70 5.60
C ASP A 86 -13.03 -35.25 6.60
N TYR A 87 -13.73 -34.16 6.31
CA TYR A 87 -14.83 -33.63 7.14
C TYR A 87 -15.94 -34.67 7.37
N ILE A 88 -16.31 -35.41 6.32
CA ILE A 88 -17.32 -36.48 6.39
C ILE A 88 -16.77 -37.71 7.11
N PHE A 89 -15.55 -38.14 6.78
CA PHE A 89 -14.93 -39.34 7.35
C PHE A 89 -14.73 -39.22 8.87
N ASP A 90 -14.30 -38.04 9.32
CA ASP A 90 -14.12 -37.74 10.74
C ASP A 90 -15.45 -37.47 11.48
N ASN A 91 -16.59 -37.57 10.76
CA ASN A 91 -17.94 -37.34 11.29
C ASN A 91 -18.07 -35.98 12.00
N VAL A 92 -17.42 -34.95 11.45
CA VAL A 92 -17.50 -33.59 11.97
C VAL A 92 -18.91 -33.06 11.69
N ASN A 93 -19.61 -32.63 12.73
CA ASN A 93 -20.93 -32.02 12.61
C ASN A 93 -20.89 -30.59 13.13
N TYR A 94 -20.68 -29.65 12.21
CA TYR A 94 -20.70 -28.22 12.51
C TYR A 94 -21.84 -27.54 11.76
N ALA A 95 -22.92 -27.26 12.48
CA ALA A 95 -24.18 -26.77 11.92
C ALA A 95 -24.04 -25.52 11.02
N PRO A 96 -23.24 -24.49 11.38
CA PRO A 96 -23.07 -23.32 10.51
C PRO A 96 -22.51 -23.67 9.13
N PHE A 97 -21.53 -24.58 9.07
CA PHE A 97 -20.93 -25.00 7.80
C PHE A 97 -21.89 -25.89 7.00
N ASN A 98 -22.61 -26.80 7.66
CA ASN A 98 -23.60 -27.65 6.99
C ASN A 98 -24.74 -26.82 6.37
N GLN A 99 -25.16 -25.76 7.05
CA GLN A 99 -26.12 -24.80 6.50
C GLN A 99 -25.54 -24.05 5.30
N PHE A 100 -24.30 -23.56 5.40
CA PHE A 100 -23.62 -22.90 4.29
C PHE A 100 -23.53 -23.79 3.05
N LEU A 101 -23.17 -25.08 3.22
CA LEU A 101 -23.14 -26.05 2.13
C LEU A 101 -24.52 -26.22 1.47
N ALA A 102 -25.61 -26.20 2.25
CA ALA A 102 -26.96 -26.25 1.71
C ALA A 102 -27.33 -24.97 0.95
N GLU A 103 -26.90 -23.80 1.44
CA GLU A 103 -27.13 -22.49 0.81
C GLU A 103 -26.43 -22.36 -0.56
N ILE A 104 -25.21 -22.89 -0.70
CA ILE A 104 -24.48 -22.92 -1.99
C ILE A 104 -24.95 -24.06 -2.92
N GLY A 105 -25.96 -24.82 -2.52
CA GLY A 105 -26.57 -25.88 -3.33
C GLY A 105 -25.82 -27.21 -3.34
N GLY A 106 -24.94 -27.47 -2.36
CA GLY A 106 -24.21 -28.73 -2.23
C GLY A 106 -22.68 -28.56 -2.16
N GLN A 107 -22.00 -29.60 -1.67
CA GLN A 107 -20.54 -29.62 -1.50
C GLN A 107 -19.78 -29.59 -2.84
N GLU A 108 -20.41 -30.02 -3.93
CA GLU A 108 -19.86 -30.01 -5.28
C GLU A 108 -19.66 -28.60 -5.86
N ASN A 109 -20.36 -27.60 -5.32
CA ASN A 109 -20.25 -26.19 -5.71
C ASN A 109 -19.23 -25.43 -4.85
N LEU A 110 -18.58 -26.09 -3.90
CA LEU A 110 -17.62 -25.47 -3.00
C LEU A 110 -16.35 -25.04 -3.77
N THR A 111 -16.16 -23.74 -3.89
CA THR A 111 -14.94 -23.13 -4.45
C THR A 111 -14.03 -22.62 -3.34
N GLU A 112 -12.77 -22.35 -3.67
CA GLU A 112 -11.83 -21.74 -2.72
C GLU A 112 -12.35 -20.41 -2.19
N SER A 113 -12.91 -19.56 -3.05
CA SER A 113 -13.43 -18.25 -2.65
C SER A 113 -14.60 -18.37 -1.68
N LEU A 114 -15.55 -19.29 -1.95
CA LEU A 114 -16.67 -19.57 -1.05
C LEU A 114 -16.20 -20.14 0.29
N PHE A 115 -15.18 -21.00 0.28
CA PHE A 115 -14.61 -21.54 1.50
C PHE A 115 -13.93 -20.46 2.36
N ILE A 116 -13.21 -19.52 1.73
CA ILE A 116 -12.59 -18.38 2.41
C ILE A 116 -13.64 -17.43 2.97
N GLU A 117 -14.71 -17.16 2.23
CA GLU A 117 -15.85 -16.37 2.70
C GLU A 117 -16.47 -17.00 3.97
N PHE A 118 -16.69 -18.32 3.96
CA PHE A 118 -17.18 -19.03 5.14
C PHE A 118 -16.19 -18.96 6.31
N MET A 119 -14.89 -19.18 6.07
CA MET A 119 -13.85 -19.06 7.11
C MET A 119 -13.89 -17.70 7.80
N ALA A 120 -13.97 -16.62 7.02
CA ALA A 120 -14.04 -15.27 7.55
C ALA A 120 -15.33 -15.04 8.33
N LYS A 121 -16.48 -15.45 7.78
CA LYS A 121 -17.78 -15.36 8.47
C LYS A 121 -17.76 -16.09 9.81
N ASP A 122 -17.31 -17.34 9.83
CA ASP A 122 -17.25 -18.18 11.02
C ASP A 122 -16.36 -17.56 12.11
N LEU A 123 -15.18 -17.05 11.74
CA LEU A 123 -14.29 -16.38 12.68
C LEU A 123 -14.89 -15.10 13.23
N LYS A 124 -15.53 -14.28 12.38
CA LYS A 124 -16.15 -13.01 12.78
C LYS A 124 -17.30 -13.23 13.76
N GLU A 125 -18.15 -14.22 13.51
CA GLU A 125 -19.31 -14.55 14.36
C GLU A 125 -18.88 -15.14 15.72
N ASN A 126 -17.81 -15.95 15.75
CA ASN A 126 -17.35 -16.62 16.96
C ASN A 126 -16.30 -15.83 17.77
N ASN A 127 -15.83 -14.70 17.24
CA ASN A 127 -14.85 -13.85 17.92
C ASN A 127 -15.32 -12.40 18.01
N PRO A 128 -16.46 -12.12 18.67
CA PRO A 128 -16.91 -10.75 18.85
C PRO A 128 -15.96 -9.96 19.75
N MET A 129 -15.94 -8.65 19.54
CA MET A 129 -15.28 -7.72 20.46
C MET A 129 -16.09 -7.67 21.75
N ILE A 130 -15.44 -7.96 22.88
CA ILE A 130 -16.14 -8.09 24.17
C ILE A 130 -15.37 -7.44 25.32
N TYR A 131 -16.12 -6.99 26.32
CA TYR A 131 -15.62 -6.72 27.66
C TYR A 131 -16.01 -7.86 28.58
N THR A 132 -15.05 -8.41 29.31
CA THR A 132 -15.28 -9.47 30.31
C THR A 132 -14.97 -8.91 31.69
N ASN A 133 -15.96 -8.92 32.59
CA ASN A 133 -15.71 -8.55 33.98
C ASN A 133 -14.80 -9.61 34.63
N ILE A 134 -13.67 -9.19 35.20
CA ILE A 134 -12.65 -10.11 35.69
C ILE A 134 -13.13 -10.88 36.93
N ASP A 135 -14.03 -10.31 37.73
CA ASP A 135 -14.63 -10.95 38.90
C ASP A 135 -15.77 -11.89 38.54
N SER A 136 -16.84 -11.37 37.93
CA SER A 136 -18.08 -12.12 37.68
C SER A 136 -17.95 -13.09 36.49
N LYS A 137 -16.98 -12.86 35.61
CA LYS A 137 -16.83 -13.53 34.30
C LYS A 137 -17.96 -13.26 33.32
N GLU A 138 -18.82 -12.29 33.61
CA GLU A 138 -19.86 -11.84 32.68
C GLU A 138 -19.23 -11.12 31.48
N THR A 139 -19.77 -11.38 30.29
CA THR A 139 -19.27 -10.85 29.02
C THR A 139 -20.29 -9.93 28.38
N PHE A 140 -19.83 -8.78 27.89
CA PHE A 140 -20.63 -7.77 27.22
C PHE A 140 -20.09 -7.52 25.81
N LEU A 141 -20.97 -7.44 24.81
CA LEU A 141 -20.58 -7.06 23.46
C LEU A 141 -20.15 -5.59 23.45
N ALA A 142 -18.97 -5.32 22.90
CA ALA A 142 -18.36 -4.00 22.91
C ALA A 142 -19.25 -2.94 22.21
N GLU A 143 -19.95 -3.31 21.14
CA GLU A 143 -20.88 -2.42 20.41
C GLU A 143 -22.03 -1.88 21.29
N THR A 144 -22.47 -2.68 22.27
CA THR A 144 -23.61 -2.34 23.14
C THR A 144 -23.20 -1.91 24.54
N PHE A 145 -21.93 -2.06 24.89
CA PHE A 145 -21.42 -1.78 26.21
C PHE A 145 -21.15 -0.28 26.35
N ASN A 146 -21.77 0.37 27.34
CA ASN A 146 -21.47 1.77 27.63
C ASN A 146 -20.09 1.85 28.29
N ASP A 147 -19.10 2.30 27.53
CA ASP A 147 -17.70 2.35 27.92
C ASP A 147 -17.22 3.78 28.23
N GLU A 148 -18.17 4.72 28.36
CA GLU A 148 -17.91 6.11 28.71
C GLU A 148 -17.28 6.24 30.11
N GLY A 149 -16.18 6.97 30.20
CA GLY A 149 -15.46 7.16 31.46
C GLY A 149 -14.59 5.98 31.89
N LYS A 150 -14.38 4.98 31.02
CA LYS A 150 -13.42 3.90 31.30
C LYS A 150 -12.00 4.44 31.45
N ILE A 151 -11.27 3.91 32.42
CA ILE A 151 -9.87 4.26 32.68
C ILE A 151 -8.99 3.08 32.26
N HIS A 152 -8.10 3.28 31.30
CA HIS A 152 -7.16 2.25 30.87
C HIS A 152 -6.07 2.03 31.93
N ILE A 153 -5.76 0.76 32.19
CA ILE A 153 -4.71 0.37 33.13
C ILE A 153 -3.46 -0.06 32.35
N VAL A 154 -2.42 0.77 32.42
CA VAL A 154 -1.10 0.52 31.85
C VAL A 154 -0.37 -0.51 32.71
N ARG A 155 -0.63 -1.79 32.46
CA ARG A 155 -0.05 -2.89 33.27
C ARG A 155 1.39 -3.26 32.94
N ARG A 156 1.95 -2.81 31.82
CA ARG A 156 3.35 -3.07 31.43
C ARG A 156 4.04 -1.77 31.02
N GLN A 157 5.02 -1.32 31.78
CA GLN A 157 5.74 -0.06 31.53
C GLN A 157 7.00 0.02 32.40
N ASN A 158 8.03 0.69 31.88
CA ASN A 158 9.16 1.13 32.67
C ASN A 158 8.89 2.51 33.24
N LEU A 159 8.95 2.64 34.55
CA LEU A 159 8.85 3.89 35.29
C LEU A 159 10.11 4.13 36.12
N PHE A 160 10.23 5.35 36.60
CA PHE A 160 11.28 5.80 37.51
C PHE A 160 10.64 6.36 38.78
N TYR A 161 11.05 5.87 39.93
CA TYR A 161 10.41 6.18 41.21
C TYR A 161 11.30 7.06 42.08
N ASP A 162 10.74 8.16 42.56
CA ASP A 162 11.33 9.04 43.55
C ASP A 162 10.85 8.64 44.94
N ASN A 163 11.73 7.99 45.70
CA ASN A 163 11.41 7.48 47.02
C ASN A 163 11.22 8.56 48.09
N GLU A 164 11.73 9.78 47.86
CA GLU A 164 11.60 10.87 48.85
C GLU A 164 10.21 11.51 48.78
N ASN A 165 9.63 11.59 47.58
CA ASN A 165 8.38 12.31 47.32
C ASN A 165 7.20 11.39 46.96
N ASP A 166 7.43 10.08 46.81
CA ASP A 166 6.45 9.08 46.34
C ASP A 166 5.87 9.42 44.95
N ILE A 167 6.75 9.82 44.03
CA ILE A 167 6.38 10.27 42.67
C ILE A 167 6.97 9.31 41.63
N TYR A 168 6.17 9.01 40.60
CA TYR A 168 6.59 8.20 39.46
C TYR A 168 6.85 9.07 38.24
N TYR A 169 7.85 8.73 37.45
CA TYR A 169 8.25 9.42 36.24
C TYR A 169 8.36 8.45 35.07
N VAL A 170 8.07 8.93 33.86
CA VAL A 170 8.37 8.23 32.61
C VAL A 170 9.46 8.97 31.84
N GLU A 171 10.37 8.23 31.23
CA GLU A 171 11.41 8.81 30.36
C GLU A 171 10.81 9.17 28.98
N ARG A 172 11.07 10.39 28.52
CA ARG A 172 10.78 10.83 27.15
C ARG A 172 12.04 11.43 26.49
N ASN A 173 12.13 11.28 25.17
CA ASN A 173 13.15 11.96 24.37
C ASN A 173 12.56 13.26 23.80
N VAL A 174 13.27 14.37 23.96
CA VAL A 174 12.92 15.69 23.42
C VAL A 174 13.99 16.12 22.45
N THR A 175 13.59 16.48 21.22
CA THR A 175 14.49 17.06 20.22
C THR A 175 14.57 18.57 20.43
N LEU A 176 15.78 19.06 20.67
CA LEU A 176 16.07 20.49 20.87
C LEU A 176 16.13 21.22 19.52
N ALA A 177 16.10 22.56 19.57
CA ALA A 177 16.12 23.41 18.37
C ALA A 177 17.38 23.26 17.50
N ASP A 178 18.46 22.71 18.05
CA ASP A 178 19.70 22.40 17.35
C ASP A 178 19.72 20.98 16.73
N GLY A 179 18.62 20.22 16.85
CA GLY A 179 18.49 18.85 16.37
C GLY A 179 19.11 17.79 17.28
N SER A 180 19.68 18.16 18.43
CA SER A 180 20.16 17.22 19.44
C SER A 180 19.01 16.65 20.28
N ASN A 181 19.16 15.45 20.81
CA ASN A 181 18.16 14.80 21.67
C ASN A 181 18.55 14.90 23.15
N LYS A 182 17.61 15.32 23.98
CA LYS A 182 17.70 15.35 25.45
C LYS A 182 16.70 14.38 26.05
N LYS A 183 17.09 13.71 27.13
CA LYS A 183 16.17 12.88 27.92
C LYS A 183 15.58 13.71 29.05
N GLU A 184 14.28 13.59 29.24
CA GLU A 184 13.54 14.19 30.34
C GLU A 184 12.67 13.12 31.02
N TYR A 185 12.42 13.32 32.31
CA TYR A 185 11.62 12.45 33.15
C TYR A 185 10.40 13.23 33.60
N VAL A 186 9.22 12.87 33.07
CA VAL A 186 7.97 13.58 33.33
C VAL A 186 7.17 12.81 34.36
N GLU A 187 6.65 13.49 35.36
CA GLU A 187 5.78 12.87 36.36
C GLU A 187 4.60 12.17 35.68
N THR A 188 4.25 10.98 36.16
CA THR A 188 3.14 10.21 35.63
C THR A 188 2.41 9.42 36.70
N SER A 189 1.12 9.16 36.47
CA SER A 189 0.36 8.21 37.27
C SER A 189 0.91 6.79 37.12
N VAL A 190 0.99 6.07 38.25
CA VAL A 190 1.51 4.70 38.30
C VAL A 190 0.70 3.70 37.44
N LEU A 191 -0.60 3.94 37.24
CA LEU A 191 -1.49 3.03 36.50
C LEU A 191 -2.04 3.61 35.19
N THR A 192 -2.34 4.91 35.11
CA THR A 192 -3.07 5.48 33.97
C THR A 192 -2.16 6.04 32.88
N GLY A 193 -0.89 6.29 33.19
CA GLY A 193 0.06 6.89 32.25
C GLY A 193 -0.23 8.37 31.96
N GLU A 194 -1.16 9.00 32.66
CA GLU A 194 -1.39 10.44 32.61
C GLU A 194 -0.11 11.18 33.00
N LEU A 195 0.26 12.20 32.22
CA LEU A 195 1.48 12.97 32.40
C LEU A 195 1.18 14.30 33.09
N ASN A 196 2.02 14.65 34.05
CA ASN A 196 1.99 15.95 34.69
C ASN A 196 3.14 16.81 34.14
N GLU A 197 2.83 17.62 33.13
CA GLU A 197 3.80 18.51 32.46
C GLU A 197 4.32 19.64 33.37
N ALA A 198 3.72 19.87 34.54
CA ALA A 198 4.24 20.84 35.50
C ALA A 198 5.46 20.32 36.29
N ASN A 199 5.68 19.00 36.31
CA ASN A 199 6.80 18.39 37.01
C ASN A 199 7.66 17.53 36.06
N VAL A 200 8.73 18.15 35.57
CA VAL A 200 9.68 17.54 34.64
C VAL A 200 11.09 17.64 35.20
N ARG A 201 11.83 16.54 35.16
CA ARG A 201 13.22 16.45 35.60
C ARG A 201 14.15 16.19 34.42
N ASP A 202 15.30 16.85 34.42
CA ASP A 202 16.30 16.74 33.35
C ASP A 202 17.30 15.59 33.54
N ASN A 203 17.25 14.91 34.69
CA ASN A 203 18.17 13.84 35.02
C ASN A 203 17.52 12.80 35.93
N ARG A 204 18.19 11.65 36.02
CA ARG A 204 17.74 10.48 36.79
C ARG A 204 18.24 10.45 38.23
N THR A 205 18.89 11.51 38.72
CA THR A 205 19.57 11.49 40.02
C THR A 205 18.57 11.23 41.14
N GLY A 206 18.77 10.17 41.93
CA GLY A 206 17.86 9.79 43.02
C GLY A 206 16.62 8.99 42.58
N LEU A 207 16.47 8.68 41.29
CA LEU A 207 15.34 7.87 40.80
C LEU A 207 15.70 6.38 40.70
N LEU A 208 14.89 5.55 41.36
CA LEU A 208 14.96 4.09 41.29
C LEU A 208 14.19 3.57 40.08
N THR A 209 14.55 2.40 39.56
CA THR A 209 13.72 1.78 38.49
C THR A 209 12.45 1.18 39.08
N PHE A 210 11.33 1.33 38.38
CA PHE A 210 10.07 0.72 38.75
C PHE A 210 9.42 0.09 37.50
N ASN A 211 9.56 -1.22 37.35
CA ASN A 211 9.11 -1.94 36.16
C ASN A 211 7.82 -2.68 36.43
N LYS A 212 6.73 -2.33 35.73
CA LYS A 212 5.50 -3.12 35.68
C LYS A 212 5.66 -4.22 34.64
N ASN A 213 5.42 -5.48 35.04
CA ASN A 213 5.72 -6.64 34.17
C ASN A 213 4.53 -7.09 33.30
N GLY A 214 3.36 -6.49 33.46
CA GLY A 214 2.14 -6.86 32.73
C GLY A 214 1.27 -7.91 33.41
N GLU A 215 1.76 -8.57 34.45
CA GLU A 215 1.04 -9.66 35.11
C GLU A 215 0.03 -9.14 36.13
N ILE A 216 -1.12 -9.81 36.20
CA ILE A 216 -2.20 -9.50 37.14
C ILE A 216 -2.27 -10.57 38.22
N TYR A 217 -2.40 -10.15 39.47
CA TYR A 217 -2.50 -11.01 40.65
C TYR A 217 -3.75 -10.71 41.46
N ARG A 218 -4.30 -11.72 42.14
CA ARG A 218 -5.46 -11.62 43.03
C ARG A 218 -5.10 -12.03 44.45
N ASN A 219 -5.59 -11.27 45.42
CA ASN A 219 -5.66 -11.68 46.82
C ASN A 219 -6.98 -11.18 47.43
N SER A 220 -7.74 -12.07 48.08
CA SER A 220 -8.96 -11.71 48.83
C SER A 220 -9.96 -10.80 48.07
N GLY A 221 -10.10 -11.00 46.76
CA GLY A 221 -11.00 -10.20 45.90
C GLY A 221 -10.40 -8.92 45.33
N VAL A 222 -9.19 -8.53 45.73
CA VAL A 222 -8.49 -7.35 45.20
C VAL A 222 -7.50 -7.77 44.10
N TYR A 223 -7.42 -6.95 43.05
CA TYR A 223 -6.57 -7.17 41.89
C TYR A 223 -5.39 -6.21 41.87
N TYR A 224 -4.24 -6.75 41.48
CA TYR A 224 -2.98 -6.03 41.50
C TYR A 224 -2.21 -6.19 40.18
N VAL A 225 -1.56 -5.12 39.74
CA VAL A 225 -0.48 -5.20 38.76
C VAL A 225 0.82 -5.49 39.49
N ARG A 226 1.58 -6.48 39.01
CA ARG A 226 2.91 -6.77 39.57
C ARG A 226 3.97 -5.81 39.02
N ALA A 227 4.83 -5.33 39.91
CA ALA A 227 5.98 -4.51 39.57
C ALA A 227 7.24 -4.92 40.33
N ASN A 228 8.39 -4.47 39.84
CA ASN A 228 9.69 -4.61 40.48
C ASN A 228 10.28 -3.23 40.73
N LEU A 229 10.54 -2.91 41.99
CA LEU A 229 11.31 -1.75 42.42
C LEU A 229 12.80 -2.11 42.50
N ASP A 230 13.61 -1.33 41.82
CA ASP A 230 15.06 -1.48 41.70
C ASP A 230 15.52 -2.89 41.27
N GLY A 231 14.72 -3.53 40.41
CA GLY A 231 14.99 -4.84 39.83
C GLY A 231 14.85 -6.05 40.76
N ILE A 232 14.76 -5.85 42.08
CA ILE A 232 14.80 -6.95 43.06
C ILE A 232 13.57 -6.97 43.96
N ASN A 233 12.99 -5.80 44.29
CA ASN A 233 11.91 -5.70 45.25
C ASN A 233 10.55 -5.83 44.55
N LEU A 234 9.91 -6.99 44.69
CA LEU A 234 8.57 -7.21 44.17
C LEU A 234 7.54 -6.32 44.89
N LYS A 235 6.74 -5.61 44.11
CA LYS A 235 5.66 -4.73 44.54
C LYS A 235 4.36 -5.13 43.85
N LEU A 236 3.25 -4.82 44.50
CA LEU A 236 1.90 -5.00 43.96
C LEU A 236 1.19 -3.66 43.95
N ILE A 237 0.55 -3.32 42.84
CA ILE A 237 -0.15 -2.04 42.65
C ILE A 237 -1.64 -2.34 42.57
N ASN A 238 -2.42 -1.87 43.54
CA ASN A 238 -3.86 -2.07 43.55
C ASN A 238 -4.50 -1.38 42.34
N ILE A 239 -5.23 -2.13 41.51
CA ILE A 239 -5.77 -1.62 40.23
C ILE A 239 -6.80 -0.51 40.44
N LEU A 240 -7.58 -0.56 41.53
CA LEU A 240 -8.64 0.41 41.78
C LEU A 240 -8.15 1.67 42.50
N THR A 241 -7.18 1.52 43.41
CA THR A 241 -6.70 2.64 44.26
C THR A 241 -5.36 3.22 43.81
N GLY A 242 -4.57 2.50 43.01
CA GLY A 242 -3.19 2.86 42.66
C GLY A 242 -2.18 2.64 43.79
N GLU A 243 -2.61 2.18 44.96
CA GLU A 243 -1.74 1.97 46.12
C GLU A 243 -0.67 0.89 45.84
N VAL A 244 0.59 1.21 46.14
CA VAL A 244 1.72 0.31 45.95
C VAL A 244 2.11 -0.33 47.29
N ILE A 245 1.99 -1.65 47.36
CA ILE A 245 2.29 -2.44 48.57
C ILE A 245 3.44 -3.42 48.33
N ASP A 246 4.03 -3.90 49.42
CA ASP A 246 4.97 -5.01 49.39
C ASP A 246 4.31 -6.31 48.90
N ASN A 247 5.11 -7.18 48.28
CA ASN A 247 4.64 -8.46 47.79
C ASN A 247 4.00 -9.30 48.92
N MET A 248 2.82 -9.84 48.63
CA MET A 248 2.07 -10.72 49.52
C MET A 248 1.62 -11.98 48.76
N PRO A 249 1.27 -13.08 49.47
CA PRO A 249 0.75 -14.29 48.83
C PRO A 249 -0.42 -13.95 47.91
N SER A 250 -0.33 -14.26 46.62
CA SER A 250 -1.34 -13.90 45.64
C SER A 250 -1.32 -14.88 44.46
N THR A 251 -2.45 -15.01 43.77
CA THR A 251 -2.61 -15.94 42.64
C THR A 251 -2.60 -15.16 41.34
N ARG A 252 -1.81 -15.62 40.36
CA ARG A 252 -1.78 -15.02 39.03
C ARG A 252 -3.10 -15.27 38.30
N ILE A 253 -3.61 -14.26 37.62
CA ILE A 253 -4.76 -14.37 36.72
C ILE A 253 -4.27 -14.21 35.28
N GLN A 254 -4.82 -15.04 34.40
CA GLN A 254 -4.58 -14.93 32.97
C GLN A 254 -5.43 -13.80 32.40
N VAL A 255 -4.74 -12.80 31.83
CA VAL A 255 -5.35 -11.67 31.12
C VAL A 255 -4.52 -11.45 29.87
N SER A 256 -5.18 -11.58 28.72
CA SER A 256 -4.58 -11.44 27.40
C SER A 256 -4.69 -10.00 26.92
N GLY A 257 -5.87 -9.38 27.04
CA GLY A 257 -6.16 -8.06 26.48
C GLY A 257 -5.83 -6.87 27.39
N PRO A 258 -6.11 -5.63 26.94
CA PRO A 258 -6.09 -4.46 27.80
C PRO A 258 -7.16 -4.55 28.89
N ILE A 259 -6.89 -3.91 30.03
CA ILE A 259 -7.82 -3.84 31.16
C ILE A 259 -8.28 -2.40 31.33
N TYR A 260 -9.56 -2.25 31.65
CA TYR A 260 -10.19 -0.98 31.96
C TYR A 260 -10.86 -1.05 33.33
N VAL A 261 -10.79 0.05 34.06
CA VAL A 261 -11.60 0.28 35.26
C VAL A 261 -12.79 1.15 34.86
N LEU A 262 -14.00 0.69 35.19
CA LEU A 262 -15.24 1.40 34.92
C LEU A 262 -16.17 1.22 36.12
N ASN A 263 -16.65 2.32 36.69
CA ASN A 263 -17.54 2.32 37.86
C ASN A 263 -17.05 1.48 39.05
N GLY A 264 -15.73 1.41 39.26
CA GLY A 264 -15.11 0.62 40.34
C GLY A 264 -14.95 -0.87 40.05
N GLU A 265 -15.32 -1.32 38.85
CA GLU A 265 -15.14 -2.70 38.39
C GLU A 265 -14.05 -2.79 37.32
N ILE A 266 -13.53 -4.01 37.13
CA ILE A 266 -12.40 -4.28 36.24
C ILE A 266 -12.85 -5.15 35.08
N TYR A 267 -12.65 -4.64 33.87
CA TYR A 267 -13.02 -5.30 32.63
C TYR A 267 -11.79 -5.60 31.77
N GLU A 268 -11.65 -6.83 31.32
CA GLU A 268 -10.73 -7.19 30.24
C GLU A 268 -11.43 -6.98 28.90
N TYR A 269 -10.84 -6.18 28.03
CA TYR A 269 -11.31 -6.03 26.65
C TYR A 269 -10.57 -7.01 25.75
N PHE A 270 -11.32 -7.68 24.87
CA PHE A 270 -10.78 -8.59 23.88
C PHE A 270 -11.22 -8.17 22.49
N GLU A 271 -10.24 -7.92 21.63
CA GLU A 271 -10.41 -7.63 20.22
C GLU A 271 -9.45 -8.50 19.41
N PRO A 272 -9.96 -9.39 18.54
CA PRO A 272 -9.11 -10.24 17.71
C PRO A 272 -8.18 -9.41 16.83
N GLY A 273 -6.91 -9.78 16.77
CA GLY A 273 -5.89 -9.08 15.98
C GLY A 273 -5.23 -7.88 16.66
N LEU A 274 -5.80 -7.36 17.76
CA LEU A 274 -5.23 -6.26 18.53
C LEU A 274 -3.85 -6.63 19.07
N ILE A 275 -2.87 -5.77 18.83
CA ILE A 275 -1.53 -5.92 19.41
C ILE A 275 -1.49 -5.18 20.74
N TYR A 276 -1.27 -5.91 21.82
CA TYR A 276 -1.19 -5.36 23.17
C TYR A 276 -0.04 -6.00 23.95
N ASN A 277 0.78 -5.18 24.61
CA ASN A 277 1.98 -5.63 25.34
C ASN A 277 2.93 -6.51 24.51
N SER A 278 3.12 -6.18 23.23
CA SER A 278 3.93 -6.93 22.26
C SER A 278 3.42 -8.33 21.92
N ALA A 279 2.17 -8.65 22.26
CA ALA A 279 1.50 -9.88 21.86
C ALA A 279 0.28 -9.53 21.01
N ARG A 280 0.04 -10.31 19.97
CA ARG A 280 -1.17 -10.20 19.15
C ARG A 280 -2.26 -11.08 19.74
N LEU A 281 -3.43 -10.51 20.01
CA LEU A 281 -4.61 -11.28 20.40
C LEU A 281 -5.05 -12.12 19.20
N GLN A 282 -5.11 -13.44 19.39
CA GLN A 282 -5.42 -14.39 18.33
C GLN A 282 -6.92 -14.61 18.20
N TYR A 283 -7.40 -14.85 16.98
CA TYR A 283 -8.72 -15.41 16.77
C TYR A 283 -8.78 -16.82 17.38
N LYS A 284 -9.84 -17.08 18.14
CA LYS A 284 -10.10 -18.39 18.74
C LYS A 284 -10.62 -19.34 17.67
N GLU A 285 -10.13 -20.57 17.72
CA GLU A 285 -10.55 -21.67 16.85
C GLU A 285 -12.00 -22.07 17.11
N THR A 286 -12.70 -22.46 16.06
CA THR A 286 -14.02 -23.11 16.10
C THR A 286 -13.87 -24.60 15.77
N PRO A 287 -14.89 -25.45 16.00
CA PRO A 287 -14.86 -26.84 15.55
C PRO A 287 -14.57 -27.00 14.05
N PHE A 288 -14.99 -26.04 13.22
CA PHE A 288 -14.66 -26.02 11.81
C PHE A 288 -13.15 -25.86 11.57
N PHE A 289 -12.50 -24.93 12.26
CA PHE A 289 -11.05 -24.74 12.14
C PHE A 289 -10.25 -25.94 12.66
N VAL A 290 -10.75 -26.67 13.66
CA VAL A 290 -10.15 -27.94 14.10
C VAL A 290 -10.18 -29.00 12.98
N ALA A 291 -11.29 -29.10 12.25
CA ALA A 291 -11.44 -29.99 11.10
C ALA A 291 -10.56 -29.53 9.92
N PHE A 292 -10.56 -28.24 9.61
CA PHE A 292 -9.69 -27.63 8.59
C PHE A 292 -8.22 -27.93 8.85
N ARG A 293 -7.75 -27.76 10.09
CA ARG A 293 -6.37 -28.08 10.47
C ARG A 293 -6.03 -29.54 10.27
N GLN A 294 -6.98 -30.45 10.52
CA GLN A 294 -6.77 -31.87 10.27
C GLN A 294 -6.54 -32.15 8.78
N SER A 295 -7.39 -31.62 7.91
CA SER A 295 -7.23 -31.77 6.45
C SER A 295 -5.96 -31.10 5.93
N MET A 296 -5.61 -29.93 6.46
CA MET A 296 -4.35 -29.26 6.11
C MET A 296 -3.14 -30.06 6.58
N LYS A 297 -3.17 -30.60 7.81
CA LYS A 297 -2.10 -31.46 8.32
C LYS A 297 -1.91 -32.69 7.44
N ASN A 298 -3.00 -33.33 6.99
CA ASN A 298 -2.94 -34.42 6.02
C ASN A 298 -2.27 -33.93 4.73
N THR A 299 -2.76 -32.84 4.16
CA THR A 299 -2.26 -32.22 2.92
C THR A 299 -0.74 -31.96 2.97
N TYR A 300 -0.25 -31.35 4.04
CA TYR A 300 1.17 -31.02 4.22
C TYR A 300 2.04 -32.21 4.65
N SER A 301 1.44 -33.34 5.06
CA SER A 301 2.18 -34.56 5.41
C SER A 301 2.58 -35.39 4.19
N PHE A 302 1.88 -35.25 3.06
CA PHE A 302 2.18 -36.02 1.84
C PHE A 302 3.06 -35.21 0.86
N THR A 303 4.18 -35.80 0.45
CA THR A 303 5.22 -35.14 -0.34
C THR A 303 4.83 -34.85 -1.80
N TRP A 304 3.77 -35.45 -2.34
CA TRP A 304 3.35 -35.26 -3.73
C TRP A 304 2.49 -34.02 -3.98
N TYR A 305 1.89 -33.41 -2.95
CA TYR A 305 1.03 -32.23 -3.15
C TYR A 305 1.82 -30.96 -3.44
N GLY A 306 3.09 -30.89 -3.01
CA GLY A 306 3.99 -29.78 -3.37
C GLY A 306 3.62 -28.41 -2.80
N TYR A 307 2.66 -28.33 -1.87
CA TYR A 307 2.30 -27.07 -1.20
C TYR A 307 3.42 -26.57 -0.29
N THR A 308 3.53 -25.26 -0.23
CA THR A 308 4.59 -24.53 0.46
C THR A 308 4.00 -23.64 1.55
N ARG A 309 4.88 -23.07 2.38
CA ARG A 309 4.46 -22.06 3.37
C ARG A 309 3.87 -20.81 2.73
N SER A 310 4.27 -20.47 1.51
CA SER A 310 3.74 -19.32 0.78
C SER A 310 2.28 -19.52 0.41
N ASP A 311 1.88 -20.75 0.11
CA ASP A 311 0.48 -21.10 -0.24
C ASP A 311 -0.42 -20.99 1.00
N MET A 312 0.03 -21.49 2.15
CA MET A 312 -0.66 -21.28 3.44
C MET A 312 -0.74 -19.79 3.78
N THR A 313 0.36 -19.05 3.60
CA THR A 313 0.40 -17.61 3.86
C THR A 313 -0.62 -16.87 3.00
N ARG A 314 -0.72 -17.21 1.71
CA ARG A 314 -1.71 -16.64 0.79
C ARG A 314 -3.13 -16.92 1.26
N LEU A 315 -3.45 -18.15 1.64
CA LEU A 315 -4.77 -18.51 2.16
C LEU A 315 -5.13 -17.69 3.41
N MET A 316 -4.18 -17.55 4.35
CA MET A 316 -4.39 -16.75 5.57
C MET A 316 -4.60 -15.26 5.25
N ILE A 317 -3.85 -14.69 4.32
CA ILE A 317 -4.04 -13.29 3.89
C ILE A 317 -5.40 -13.10 3.23
N ARG A 318 -5.79 -13.98 2.32
CA ARG A 318 -7.11 -13.92 1.68
C ARG A 318 -8.23 -13.99 2.71
N THR A 319 -8.13 -14.89 3.68
CA THR A 319 -9.08 -15.00 4.80
C THR A 319 -9.11 -13.73 5.65
N TYR A 320 -7.94 -13.15 5.92
CA TYR A 320 -7.82 -11.89 6.66
C TYR A 320 -8.43 -10.71 5.88
N PHE A 321 -8.32 -10.68 4.56
CA PHE A 321 -8.97 -9.67 3.71
C PHE A 321 -10.49 -9.82 3.72
N GLU A 322 -11.03 -11.04 3.62
CA GLU A 322 -12.49 -11.22 3.78
C GLU A 322 -12.99 -10.83 5.18
N LEU A 323 -12.18 -11.03 6.22
CA LEU A 323 -12.48 -10.54 7.58
C LEU A 323 -12.50 -9.01 7.68
N ASN A 324 -11.73 -8.33 6.84
CA ASN A 324 -11.52 -6.88 6.87
C ASN A 324 -11.78 -6.27 5.48
N PRO A 325 -13.06 -6.09 5.09
CA PRO A 325 -13.43 -5.63 3.75
C PRO A 325 -12.77 -4.31 3.33
N GLU A 326 -12.56 -3.37 4.26
CA GLU A 326 -11.88 -2.10 3.98
C GLU A 326 -10.41 -2.31 3.54
N ILE A 327 -9.71 -3.25 4.18
CA ILE A 327 -8.33 -3.60 3.82
C ILE A 327 -8.31 -4.32 2.47
N LYS A 328 -9.30 -5.19 2.22
CA LYS A 328 -9.46 -5.88 0.94
C LYS A 328 -9.67 -4.90 -0.21
N GLU A 329 -10.60 -3.98 -0.06
CA GLU A 329 -10.94 -2.99 -1.10
C GLU A 329 -9.76 -2.06 -1.40
N SER A 330 -9.04 -1.60 -0.37
CA SER A 330 -7.79 -0.83 -0.55
C SER A 330 -6.74 -1.66 -1.28
N PHE A 331 -6.52 -2.92 -0.89
CA PHE A 331 -5.58 -3.80 -1.58
C PHE A 331 -5.94 -4.03 -3.05
N GLU A 332 -7.19 -4.37 -3.35
CA GLU A 332 -7.65 -4.64 -4.71
C GLU A 332 -7.55 -3.38 -5.59
N THR A 333 -7.87 -2.21 -5.04
CA THR A 333 -7.80 -0.93 -5.78
C THR A 333 -6.36 -0.49 -6.04
N GLU A 334 -5.48 -0.62 -5.04
CA GLU A 334 -4.09 -0.16 -5.14
C GLU A 334 -3.21 -1.10 -5.98
N PHE A 335 -3.50 -2.40 -5.95
CA PHE A 335 -2.68 -3.42 -6.61
C PHE A 335 -3.31 -3.99 -7.89
N ASP A 336 -4.39 -3.40 -8.40
CA ASP A 336 -4.93 -3.64 -9.74
C ASP A 336 -5.19 -2.30 -10.45
N ASP A 337 -4.12 -1.53 -10.66
CA ASP A 337 -4.21 -0.19 -11.24
C ASP A 337 -4.21 -0.29 -12.78
N PHE A 338 -5.27 0.22 -13.41
CA PHE A 338 -5.42 0.19 -14.88
C PHE A 338 -4.21 0.78 -15.62
N PHE A 339 -3.67 1.92 -15.16
CA PHE A 339 -2.59 2.60 -15.86
C PHE A 339 -1.26 1.87 -15.68
N TYR A 340 -1.02 1.30 -14.51
CA TYR A 340 0.21 0.56 -14.23
C TYR A 340 0.19 -0.85 -14.84
N ASP A 341 -0.88 -1.61 -14.58
CA ASP A 341 -0.96 -3.04 -14.87
C ASP A 341 -1.48 -3.37 -16.28
N GLN A 342 -2.34 -2.51 -16.85
CA GLN A 342 -3.02 -2.79 -18.12
C GLN A 342 -2.60 -1.86 -19.28
N ALA A 343 -2.31 -0.58 -19.01
CA ALA A 343 -2.06 0.37 -20.08
C ALA A 343 -0.76 0.12 -20.86
N GLY A 344 -0.78 0.48 -22.14
CA GLY A 344 0.37 0.37 -23.02
C GLY A 344 1.36 1.51 -22.85
N LEU A 345 2.43 1.47 -23.64
CA LEU A 345 3.61 2.33 -23.51
C LEU A 345 3.29 3.83 -23.42
N PHE A 346 2.34 4.33 -24.22
CA PHE A 346 2.03 5.76 -24.26
C PHE A 346 1.11 6.15 -23.10
N VAL A 347 -0.01 5.45 -22.91
CA VAL A 347 -0.97 5.79 -21.85
C VAL A 347 -0.33 5.61 -20.48
N ARG A 348 0.34 4.48 -20.25
CA ARG A 348 1.14 4.24 -19.03
C ARG A 348 2.23 5.29 -18.90
N GLY A 349 2.91 5.65 -20.00
CA GLY A 349 4.02 6.57 -19.94
C GLY A 349 3.64 8.00 -19.52
N TYR A 350 2.52 8.51 -20.02
CA TYR A 350 1.99 9.81 -19.58
C TYR A 350 1.57 9.78 -18.12
N TRP A 351 0.84 8.74 -17.70
CA TRP A 351 0.43 8.56 -16.32
C TRP A 351 1.63 8.43 -15.38
N ALA A 352 2.65 7.67 -15.78
CA ALA A 352 3.84 7.38 -14.99
C ALA A 352 4.66 8.64 -14.69
N VAL A 353 4.87 9.51 -15.69
CA VAL A 353 5.55 10.79 -15.46
C VAL A 353 4.65 11.72 -14.64
N TYR A 354 3.35 11.75 -14.90
CA TYR A 354 2.45 12.66 -14.18
C TYR A 354 2.32 12.30 -12.69
N THR A 355 2.12 11.02 -12.37
CA THR A 355 1.83 10.55 -11.00
C THR A 355 3.08 10.14 -10.24
N LEU A 356 4.13 9.68 -10.95
CA LEU A 356 5.27 8.96 -10.38
C LEU A 356 4.88 7.66 -9.66
N GLY A 357 3.67 7.13 -9.92
CA GLY A 357 3.12 5.96 -9.26
C GLY A 357 2.20 6.33 -8.09
N THR A 358 1.17 5.52 -7.89
CA THR A 358 0.11 5.72 -6.89
C THR A 358 0.15 4.77 -5.70
N THR A 359 0.92 3.68 -5.80
CA THR A 359 0.86 2.56 -4.85
C THR A 359 2.21 2.39 -4.18
N ASP A 360 2.21 2.52 -2.85
CA ASP A 360 3.39 2.27 -2.03
C ASP A 360 3.61 0.77 -1.79
N LYS A 361 4.82 0.42 -1.37
CA LYS A 361 5.12 -0.92 -0.86
C LYS A 361 4.40 -1.13 0.47
N VAL A 362 3.60 -2.19 0.56
CA VAL A 362 2.86 -2.54 1.79
C VAL A 362 3.37 -3.85 2.37
N ASN A 363 3.59 -3.88 3.69
CA ASN A 363 3.96 -5.07 4.43
C ASN A 363 2.75 -5.57 5.24
N TYR A 364 2.15 -6.68 4.81
CA TYR A 364 1.02 -7.26 5.52
C TYR A 364 1.48 -8.20 6.64
N THR A 365 0.94 -7.98 7.84
CA THR A 365 1.19 -8.82 9.04
C THR A 365 -0.10 -9.21 9.77
N GLY A 366 -1.24 -8.64 9.36
CA GLY A 366 -2.53 -8.80 10.06
C GLY A 366 -3.05 -10.23 10.05
N HIS A 367 -2.76 -10.99 8.98
CA HIS A 367 -3.12 -12.42 8.87
C HIS A 367 -2.55 -13.28 9.99
N MET A 368 -1.46 -12.84 10.64
CA MET A 368 -0.91 -13.53 11.81
C MET A 368 -1.85 -13.51 13.03
N ALA A 369 -2.95 -12.76 13.01
CA ALA A 369 -4.04 -12.86 13.99
C ALA A 369 -4.78 -14.20 13.89
N LEU A 370 -4.70 -14.87 12.73
CA LEU A 370 -5.38 -16.13 12.44
C LEU A 370 -4.53 -17.35 12.80
N TYR A 371 -3.33 -17.15 13.35
CA TYR A 371 -2.38 -18.23 13.57
C TYR A 371 -2.95 -19.34 14.46
N ASP A 372 -3.53 -19.00 15.61
CA ASP A 372 -4.10 -20.03 16.50
C ASP A 372 -5.31 -20.73 15.86
N ALA A 373 -6.18 -20.01 15.15
CA ALA A 373 -7.32 -20.61 14.46
C ALA A 373 -6.87 -21.55 13.33
N MET A 374 -6.00 -21.09 12.43
CA MET A 374 -5.66 -21.80 11.18
C MET A 374 -4.48 -22.76 11.30
N ILE A 375 -3.50 -22.48 12.15
CA ILE A 375 -2.29 -23.31 12.33
C ILE A 375 -2.36 -24.07 13.66
N GLY A 376 -2.86 -23.42 14.71
CA GLY A 376 -2.88 -23.95 16.06
C GLY A 376 -1.57 -23.71 16.81
N ASN A 377 -1.69 -23.61 18.13
CA ASN A 377 -0.54 -23.50 19.03
C ASN A 377 -0.14 -24.89 19.55
N ALA A 378 0.83 -24.95 20.47
CA ALA A 378 1.35 -26.22 21.01
C ALA A 378 0.31 -27.07 21.75
N SER A 379 -0.83 -26.49 22.15
CA SER A 379 -1.91 -27.16 22.88
C SER A 379 -3.16 -27.39 22.05
N SER A 380 -3.24 -26.83 20.85
CA SER A 380 -4.38 -26.98 19.94
C SER A 380 -4.50 -28.40 19.38
N ALA A 381 -5.73 -28.88 19.21
CA ALA A 381 -6.00 -30.13 18.51
C ALA A 381 -5.61 -30.04 17.04
N ASN A 382 -5.00 -31.08 16.48
CA ASN A 382 -4.54 -31.13 15.08
C ASN A 382 -3.58 -29.99 14.70
N THR A 383 -2.83 -29.47 15.67
CA THR A 383 -1.87 -28.38 15.46
C THR A 383 -0.83 -28.69 14.38
N MET A 384 -0.53 -27.67 13.57
CA MET A 384 0.53 -27.66 12.57
C MET A 384 1.75 -26.84 13.04
N PHE A 385 1.79 -26.43 14.32
CA PHE A 385 2.88 -25.63 14.93
C PHE A 385 4.29 -26.20 14.64
N ASN A 386 4.44 -27.52 14.67
CA ASN A 386 5.72 -28.19 14.42
C ASN A 386 5.97 -28.58 12.95
N MET A 387 5.20 -28.04 12.00
CA MET A 387 5.30 -28.36 10.57
C MET A 387 5.88 -27.17 9.79
N PRO A 388 7.20 -27.13 9.51
CA PRO A 388 7.84 -25.99 8.84
C PRO A 388 7.23 -25.61 7.48
N ALA A 389 6.70 -26.60 6.74
CA ALA A 389 6.07 -26.37 5.45
C ALA A 389 4.73 -25.63 5.55
N ALA A 390 4.05 -25.69 6.70
CA ALA A 390 2.77 -25.03 6.95
C ALA A 390 2.93 -23.71 7.75
N GLN A 391 4.14 -23.36 8.20
CA GLN A 391 4.36 -22.14 8.99
C GLN A 391 4.27 -20.88 8.11
N PRO A 392 3.29 -19.99 8.32
CA PRO A 392 3.12 -18.81 7.50
C PRO A 392 4.29 -17.83 7.65
N LEU A 393 4.49 -16.98 6.65
CA LEU A 393 5.40 -15.85 6.79
C LEU A 393 4.78 -14.78 7.69
N GLU A 394 5.55 -14.28 8.65
CA GLU A 394 5.09 -13.23 9.58
C GLU A 394 4.85 -11.90 8.87
N GLU A 395 5.70 -11.59 7.88
CA GLU A 395 5.62 -10.40 7.06
C GLU A 395 5.54 -10.77 5.59
N VAL A 396 4.56 -10.21 4.89
CA VAL A 396 4.41 -10.35 3.45
C VAL A 396 4.58 -8.99 2.78
N PRO A 397 5.78 -8.69 2.27
CA PRO A 397 6.01 -7.47 1.51
C PRO A 397 5.43 -7.63 0.11
N ILE A 398 4.47 -6.78 -0.24
CA ILE A 398 3.95 -6.65 -1.60
C ILE A 398 4.57 -5.40 -2.21
N ARG A 399 5.23 -5.57 -3.35
CA ARG A 399 5.90 -4.47 -4.05
C ARG A 399 4.85 -3.57 -4.69
N GLY A 400 4.87 -2.29 -4.32
CA GLY A 400 4.14 -1.25 -5.03
C GLY A 400 4.90 -0.76 -6.26
N HIS A 401 4.60 0.47 -6.66
CA HIS A 401 5.22 1.15 -7.77
C HIS A 401 6.61 1.68 -7.40
N VAL A 402 7.49 1.79 -8.40
CA VAL A 402 8.84 2.35 -8.22
C VAL A 402 8.97 3.58 -9.13
N SER A 403 8.94 4.78 -8.54
CA SER A 403 8.89 6.04 -9.29
C SER A 403 10.07 6.24 -10.25
N THR A 404 11.28 5.79 -9.88
CA THR A 404 12.45 5.89 -10.77
C THR A 404 12.26 5.07 -12.05
N MET A 405 11.75 3.84 -11.92
CA MET A 405 11.48 2.95 -13.05
C MET A 405 10.33 3.50 -13.91
N LEU A 406 9.24 3.93 -13.26
CA LEU A 406 8.09 4.52 -13.92
C LEU A 406 8.46 5.77 -14.72
N MET A 407 9.28 6.65 -14.16
CA MET A 407 9.71 7.86 -14.86
C MET A 407 10.58 7.55 -16.07
N LEU A 408 11.49 6.57 -15.97
CA LEU A 408 12.30 6.15 -17.13
C LEU A 408 11.41 5.61 -18.26
N GLU A 409 10.53 4.66 -17.95
CA GLU A 409 9.59 4.11 -18.93
C GLU A 409 8.66 5.17 -19.50
N GLY A 410 8.19 6.08 -18.66
CA GLY A 410 7.29 7.14 -19.08
C GLY A 410 7.95 8.19 -19.96
N LEU A 411 9.22 8.54 -19.69
CA LEU A 411 9.98 9.41 -20.58
C LEU A 411 10.23 8.77 -21.95
N ILE A 412 10.47 7.45 -22.01
CA ILE A 412 10.55 6.73 -23.29
C ILE A 412 9.22 6.88 -24.06
N GLY A 413 8.09 6.63 -23.40
CA GLY A 413 6.76 6.78 -23.99
C GLY A 413 6.48 8.20 -24.48
N ILE A 414 6.80 9.23 -23.67
CA ILE A 414 6.62 10.63 -24.04
C ILE A 414 7.49 11.01 -25.24
N ILE A 415 8.77 10.65 -25.25
CA ILE A 415 9.68 10.98 -26.35
C ILE A 415 9.23 10.30 -27.65
N LEU A 416 8.85 9.01 -27.61
CA LEU A 416 8.29 8.32 -28.77
C LEU A 416 6.99 8.99 -29.24
N SER A 417 6.11 9.36 -28.32
CA SER A 417 4.87 10.05 -28.65
C SER A 417 5.12 11.41 -29.31
N LEU A 418 6.16 12.14 -28.91
CA LEU A 418 6.56 13.39 -29.58
C LEU A 418 6.95 13.15 -31.04
N PHE A 419 7.67 12.08 -31.35
CA PHE A 419 7.99 11.72 -32.75
C PHE A 419 6.73 11.41 -33.57
N PHE A 420 5.81 10.64 -33.02
CA PHE A 420 4.53 10.36 -33.68
C PHE A 420 3.67 11.64 -33.84
N SER A 421 3.71 12.55 -32.86
CA SER A 421 2.98 13.81 -32.88
C SER A 421 3.40 14.73 -34.04
N ILE A 422 4.65 14.63 -34.51
CA ILE A 422 5.11 15.35 -35.72
C ILE A 422 4.25 14.96 -36.93
N PHE A 423 4.01 13.65 -37.13
CA PHE A 423 3.18 13.15 -38.23
C PHE A 423 1.70 13.46 -38.03
N ALA A 424 1.21 13.41 -36.78
CA ALA A 424 -0.16 13.79 -36.43
C ALA A 424 -0.46 15.24 -36.81
N ILE A 425 0.39 16.17 -36.32
CA ILE A 425 0.25 17.62 -36.56
C ILE A 425 0.43 17.91 -38.05
N TRP A 426 1.41 17.28 -38.71
CA TRP A 426 1.60 17.42 -40.16
C TRP A 426 0.35 16.98 -40.94
N GLY A 427 -0.25 15.85 -40.58
CA GLY A 427 -1.49 15.35 -41.18
C GLY A 427 -2.65 16.33 -41.03
N ILE A 428 -2.87 16.87 -39.82
CA ILE A 428 -3.94 17.85 -39.57
C ILE A 428 -3.74 19.11 -40.42
N ILE A 429 -2.53 19.67 -40.43
CA ILE A 429 -2.20 20.89 -41.18
C ILE A 429 -2.35 20.65 -42.68
N ASP A 430 -1.88 19.51 -43.19
CA ASP A 430 -1.98 19.15 -44.61
C ASP A 430 -3.46 18.98 -45.03
N ALA A 431 -4.28 18.30 -44.23
CA ALA A 431 -5.70 18.11 -44.49
C ALA A 431 -6.45 19.46 -44.58
N TYR A 432 -6.15 20.39 -43.67
CA TYR A 432 -6.72 21.73 -43.68
C TYR A 432 -6.28 22.51 -44.93
N ARG A 433 -4.96 22.57 -45.19
CA ARG A 433 -4.40 23.34 -46.32
C ARG A 433 -4.92 22.85 -47.67
N VAL A 434 -5.00 21.54 -47.87
CA VAL A 434 -5.52 20.95 -49.11
C VAL A 434 -7.01 21.24 -49.27
N SER A 435 -7.80 21.13 -48.19
CA SER A 435 -9.23 21.47 -48.24
C SER A 435 -9.44 22.95 -48.58
N GLU A 436 -8.66 23.85 -47.98
CA GLU A 436 -8.73 25.29 -48.28
C GLU A 436 -8.30 25.62 -49.71
N ALA A 437 -7.24 24.99 -50.23
CA ALA A 437 -6.82 25.16 -51.62
C ALA A 437 -7.93 24.70 -52.59
N LYS A 438 -8.60 23.59 -52.30
CA LYS A 438 -9.78 23.15 -53.08
C LYS A 438 -10.93 24.15 -53.00
N ARG A 439 -11.20 24.70 -51.80
CA ARG A 439 -12.24 25.73 -51.59
C ARG A 439 -11.96 26.98 -52.43
N LYS A 440 -10.70 27.42 -52.49
CA LYS A 440 -10.26 28.59 -53.25
C LYS A 440 -10.07 28.33 -54.75
N GLN A 441 -10.35 27.11 -55.23
CA GLN A 441 -10.10 26.68 -56.61
C GLN A 441 -8.63 26.81 -57.05
N GLU A 442 -7.70 26.73 -56.09
CA GLU A 442 -6.27 26.73 -56.34
C GLU A 442 -5.83 25.35 -56.87
N LYS A 443 -4.71 25.31 -57.60
CA LYS A 443 -4.14 24.05 -58.09
C LYS A 443 -3.62 23.22 -56.91
N VAL A 444 -4.26 22.07 -56.68
CA VAL A 444 -3.79 21.07 -55.72
C VAL A 444 -2.82 20.11 -56.39
N LEU A 445 -1.64 19.91 -55.79
CA LEU A 445 -0.66 18.94 -56.26
C LEU A 445 -1.23 17.51 -56.19
N SER A 446 -0.90 16.68 -57.17
CA SER A 446 -1.17 15.24 -57.08
C SER A 446 -0.25 14.61 -56.02
N ASP A 447 -0.71 13.53 -55.40
CA ASP A 447 0.01 12.93 -54.26
C ASP A 447 1.46 12.56 -54.58
N VAL A 448 1.73 11.96 -55.75
CA VAL A 448 3.08 11.60 -56.18
C VAL A 448 3.98 12.83 -56.31
N LYS A 449 3.44 13.92 -56.88
CA LYS A 449 4.19 15.18 -57.01
C LYS A 449 4.44 15.83 -55.66
N TYR A 450 3.47 15.74 -54.75
CA TYR A 450 3.60 16.23 -53.38
C TYR A 450 4.73 15.50 -52.63
N PHE A 451 4.78 14.17 -52.67
CA PHE A 451 5.85 13.44 -51.98
C PHE A 451 7.22 13.68 -52.60
N LYS A 452 7.31 13.82 -53.93
CA LYS A 452 8.55 14.22 -54.60
C LYS A 452 9.01 15.60 -54.15
N ASP A 453 8.11 16.58 -54.11
CA ASP A 453 8.38 17.94 -53.62
C ASP A 453 8.81 17.95 -52.15
N VAL A 454 8.11 17.20 -51.29
CA VAL A 454 8.47 17.07 -49.86
C VAL A 454 9.85 16.45 -49.69
N TYR A 455 10.16 15.40 -50.46
CA TYR A 455 11.47 14.75 -50.42
C TYR A 455 12.59 15.69 -50.87
N GLU A 456 12.40 16.41 -51.99
CA GLU A 456 13.40 17.36 -52.49
C GLU A 456 13.59 18.54 -51.54
N ARG A 457 12.51 19.12 -51.03
CA ARG A 457 12.56 20.28 -50.12
C ARG A 457 13.05 19.94 -48.72
N SER A 458 12.82 18.71 -48.27
CA SER A 458 13.09 18.28 -46.89
C SER A 458 14.17 17.20 -46.81
N PHE A 459 14.93 17.00 -47.89
CA PHE A 459 15.94 15.96 -48.01
C PHE A 459 16.90 15.94 -46.82
N GLU A 460 17.42 17.12 -46.46
CA GLU A 460 18.35 17.30 -45.34
C GLU A 460 17.74 16.80 -44.02
N TYR A 461 16.49 17.14 -43.72
CA TYR A 461 15.81 16.72 -42.50
C TYR A 461 15.51 15.22 -42.48
N ILE A 462 15.16 14.63 -43.62
CA ILE A 462 14.88 13.19 -43.74
C ILE A 462 16.16 12.38 -43.51
N VAL A 463 17.28 12.81 -44.08
CA VAL A 463 18.58 12.13 -43.89
C VAL A 463 19.06 12.26 -42.43
N LEU A 464 18.75 13.36 -41.75
CA LEU A 464 19.09 13.59 -40.35
C LEU A 464 18.13 12.91 -39.35
N SER A 465 16.93 12.51 -39.77
CA SER A 465 15.91 12.01 -38.84
C SER A 465 16.32 10.77 -38.03
N PRO A 466 17.09 9.79 -38.55
CA PRO A 466 17.55 8.67 -37.73
C PRO A 466 18.52 9.12 -36.64
N ALA A 467 19.41 10.08 -36.95
CA ALA A 467 20.34 10.63 -35.97
C ALA A 467 19.60 11.42 -34.88
N LEU A 468 18.59 12.22 -35.26
CA LEU A 468 17.73 12.93 -34.30
C LEU A 468 16.94 11.99 -33.41
N PHE A 469 16.44 10.87 -33.96
CA PHE A 469 15.75 9.84 -33.20
C PHE A 469 16.66 9.24 -32.12
N VAL A 470 17.87 8.82 -32.50
CA VAL A 470 18.86 8.28 -31.56
C VAL A 470 19.29 9.33 -30.51
N LEU A 471 19.48 10.58 -30.93
CA LEU A 471 19.83 11.69 -30.04
C LEU A 471 18.74 11.93 -28.97
N GLY A 472 17.47 11.75 -29.33
CA GLY A 472 16.35 11.81 -28.39
C GLY A 472 16.51 10.89 -27.19
N PHE A 473 16.93 9.64 -27.42
CA PHE A 473 17.08 8.66 -26.33
C PHE A 473 18.44 8.73 -25.65
N ILE A 474 19.53 8.96 -26.37
CA ILE A 474 20.87 8.94 -25.76
C ILE A 474 21.17 10.24 -25.01
N SER A 475 20.67 11.38 -25.48
CA SER A 475 21.02 12.69 -24.90
C SER A 475 19.82 13.37 -24.24
N ILE A 476 18.68 13.48 -24.94
CA ILE A 476 17.55 14.24 -24.41
C ILE A 476 16.95 13.54 -23.18
N MET A 477 16.74 12.22 -23.23
CA MET A 477 16.16 11.46 -22.12
C MET A 477 16.96 11.58 -20.81
N PRO A 478 18.28 11.32 -20.73
CA PRO A 478 19.02 11.47 -19.47
C PRO A 478 19.02 12.89 -18.93
N ILE A 479 19.09 13.89 -19.81
CA ILE A 479 19.05 15.31 -19.41
C ILE A 479 17.68 15.65 -18.81
N VAL A 480 16.59 15.28 -19.49
CA VAL A 480 15.23 15.53 -19.01
C VAL A 480 14.96 14.77 -17.72
N PHE A 481 15.40 13.51 -17.62
CA PHE A 481 15.29 12.71 -16.40
C PHE A 481 16.00 13.40 -15.22
N GLY A 482 17.27 13.78 -15.38
CA GLY A 482 18.03 14.46 -14.34
C GLY A 482 17.44 15.82 -13.95
N PHE A 483 16.91 16.55 -14.92
CA PHE A 483 16.21 17.81 -14.67
C PHE A 483 14.92 17.60 -13.87
N ILE A 484 14.06 16.66 -14.28
CA ILE A 484 12.79 16.37 -13.62
C ILE A 484 13.02 15.89 -12.18
N MET A 485 14.02 15.03 -11.96
CA MET A 485 14.40 14.53 -10.63
C MET A 485 14.68 15.63 -9.62
N ALA A 486 15.15 16.80 -10.06
CA ALA A 486 15.38 17.94 -9.16
C ALA A 486 14.06 18.50 -8.56
N PHE A 487 12.91 18.20 -9.17
CA PHE A 487 11.58 18.63 -8.73
C PHE A 487 10.82 17.57 -7.93
N THR A 488 11.46 16.47 -7.54
CA THR A 488 10.82 15.37 -6.81
C THR A 488 11.33 15.22 -5.37
N SER A 489 10.61 14.48 -4.53
CA SER A 489 10.96 14.25 -3.11
C SER A 489 12.00 13.14 -2.90
N ILE A 490 12.74 12.76 -3.95
CA ILE A 490 13.67 11.63 -3.94
C ILE A 490 14.75 11.76 -2.85
N GLN A 491 14.90 10.71 -2.05
CA GLN A 491 15.84 10.66 -0.92
C GLN A 491 16.66 9.36 -0.92
N GLY A 492 17.98 9.50 -1.06
CA GLY A 492 18.98 8.46 -0.77
C GLY A 492 18.64 7.04 -1.24
N ASN A 493 18.90 6.07 -0.37
CA ASN A 493 18.80 4.63 -0.66
C ASN A 493 17.37 4.14 -0.94
N ALA A 494 16.32 4.90 -0.58
CA ALA A 494 14.92 4.51 -0.78
C ALA A 494 14.40 4.81 -2.20
N SER A 495 15.18 5.52 -3.02
CA SER A 495 14.83 5.92 -4.38
C SER A 495 14.52 4.78 -5.36
N MET A 496 15.00 3.57 -5.07
CA MET A 496 14.81 2.39 -5.92
C MET A 496 13.73 1.43 -5.42
N GLU A 497 13.13 1.71 -4.25
CA GLU A 497 12.16 0.80 -3.64
C GLU A 497 10.77 1.41 -3.44
N ASN A 498 10.66 2.74 -3.41
CA ASN A 498 9.43 3.44 -3.03
C ASN A 498 8.98 4.44 -4.11
N THR A 499 7.74 4.91 -3.96
CA THR A 499 7.29 6.09 -4.68
C THR A 499 7.83 7.39 -4.08
N PHE A 500 7.95 8.43 -4.91
CA PHE A 500 8.26 9.79 -4.50
C PHE A 500 7.34 10.79 -5.20
N ASP A 501 7.17 11.95 -4.58
CA ASP A 501 6.20 12.96 -4.97
C ASP A 501 6.83 14.13 -5.71
N TRP A 502 6.01 14.87 -6.44
CA TRP A 502 6.36 16.19 -6.97
C TRP A 502 6.43 17.23 -5.85
N VAL A 503 7.60 17.85 -5.69
CA VAL A 503 7.84 18.91 -4.70
C VAL A 503 8.03 20.30 -5.31
N GLY A 504 8.03 20.39 -6.65
CA GLY A 504 8.21 21.64 -7.37
C GLY A 504 9.55 22.30 -7.02
N LEU A 505 9.51 23.56 -6.61
CA LEU A 505 10.73 24.34 -6.32
C LEU A 505 11.26 24.17 -4.88
N LYS A 506 10.67 23.30 -4.05
CA LYS A 506 11.07 23.13 -2.64
C LYS A 506 12.56 22.80 -2.49
N ASN A 507 13.09 21.90 -3.33
CA ASN A 507 14.51 21.53 -3.30
C ASN A 507 15.44 22.72 -3.61
N PHE A 508 15.04 23.58 -4.54
CA PHE A 508 15.81 24.78 -4.92
C PHE A 508 15.82 25.83 -3.79
N PHE A 509 14.68 26.05 -3.13
CA PHE A 509 14.64 26.95 -1.97
C PHE A 509 15.42 26.39 -0.77
N ALA A 510 15.43 25.07 -0.57
CA ALA A 510 16.21 24.42 0.48
C ALA A 510 17.73 24.66 0.30
N LEU A 511 18.23 24.70 -0.93
CA LEU A 511 19.66 25.01 -1.21
C LEU A 511 20.07 26.45 -0.85
N ILE A 512 19.12 27.38 -0.85
CA ILE A 512 19.35 28.78 -0.47
C ILE A 512 19.17 28.98 1.04
N ASN A 513 18.36 28.14 1.69
CA ASN A 513 18.12 28.20 3.12
C ASN A 513 19.09 27.32 3.92
N PHE A 514 20.19 27.93 4.37
CA PHE A 514 21.23 27.26 5.17
C PHE A 514 20.80 26.77 6.56
N THR A 515 19.59 27.10 7.03
CA THR A 515 19.04 26.58 8.29
C THR A 515 18.26 25.28 8.13
N SER A 516 17.99 24.86 6.89
CA SER A 516 17.38 23.56 6.60
C SER A 516 18.45 22.45 6.61
N GLY A 517 18.10 21.20 6.96
CA GLY A 517 19.07 20.09 7.00
C GLY A 517 19.78 19.85 5.65
N LEU A 518 19.07 20.06 4.54
CA LEU A 518 19.63 19.96 3.18
C LEU A 518 20.48 21.20 2.81
N GLY A 519 20.07 22.40 3.20
CA GLY A 519 20.83 23.63 2.96
C GLY A 519 22.10 23.76 3.81
N ALA A 520 22.07 23.27 5.06
CA ALA A 520 23.21 23.27 5.97
C ALA A 520 24.36 22.38 5.45
N SER A 521 24.04 21.27 4.78
CA SER A 521 25.01 20.32 4.24
C SER A 521 25.37 20.63 2.77
N PHE A 522 24.40 20.54 1.87
CA PHE A 522 24.61 20.68 0.43
C PHE A 522 24.59 22.14 -0.05
N GLY A 523 23.72 22.97 0.53
CA GLY A 523 23.62 24.39 0.15
C GLY A 523 24.95 25.14 0.34
N GLN A 524 25.58 25.00 1.51
CA GLN A 524 26.86 25.65 1.79
C GLN A 524 27.97 25.21 0.81
N ALA A 525 28.05 23.91 0.50
CA ALA A 525 29.01 23.38 -0.44
C ALA A 525 28.77 23.91 -1.86
N PHE A 526 27.51 23.93 -2.31
CA PHE A 526 27.11 24.46 -3.60
C PHE A 526 27.53 25.94 -3.76
N TRP A 527 27.17 26.80 -2.81
CA TRP A 527 27.50 28.22 -2.88
C TRP A 527 29.00 28.49 -2.81
N ARG A 528 29.77 27.68 -2.08
CA ARG A 528 31.24 27.75 -2.06
C ARG A 528 31.84 27.42 -3.43
N VAL A 529 31.39 26.33 -4.05
CA VAL A 529 31.88 25.92 -5.38
C VAL A 529 31.45 26.94 -6.44
N LEU A 530 30.19 27.36 -6.43
CA LEU A 530 29.66 28.37 -7.35
C LEU A 530 30.46 29.69 -7.26
N GLY A 531 30.73 30.16 -6.04
CA GLY A 531 31.55 31.35 -5.83
C GLY A 531 32.93 31.20 -6.46
N TRP A 532 33.57 30.04 -6.29
CA TRP A 532 34.86 29.76 -6.92
C TRP A 532 34.79 29.68 -8.44
N THR A 533 33.73 29.07 -8.99
CA THR A 533 33.49 29.01 -10.44
C THR A 533 33.35 30.41 -11.05
N ILE A 534 32.65 31.33 -10.38
CA ILE A 534 32.50 32.72 -10.83
C ILE A 534 33.85 33.45 -10.81
N VAL A 535 34.66 33.27 -9.75
CA VAL A 535 36.00 33.86 -9.67
C VAL A 535 36.84 33.42 -10.86
N TRP A 536 36.91 32.12 -11.15
CA TRP A 536 37.66 31.57 -12.30
C TRP A 536 37.14 32.00 -13.67
N ALA A 537 35.84 32.30 -13.78
CA ALA A 537 35.27 32.74 -15.06
C ALA A 537 35.61 34.21 -15.37
N ILE A 538 35.86 35.02 -14.34
CA ILE A 538 36.10 36.46 -14.45
C ILE A 538 37.59 36.81 -14.43
N PHE A 539 38.37 36.14 -13.57
CA PHE A 539 39.80 36.35 -13.36
C PHE A 539 40.60 35.19 -13.94
#